data_AF-A0A7Y3KSV6-F1
#
_entry.id   AF-A0A7Y3KSV6-F1
#
_cell.length_a   1.000
_cell.length_b   1.000
_cell.length_c   1.000
_cell.angle_alpha   90.00
_cell.angle_beta   90.00
_cell.angle_gamma   90.00
#
_symmetry.space_group_name_H-M   'P 1'
#
loop_
_entity.id
_entity.type
_entity.pdbx_description
1 polymer ?
#
loop_
_entity_poly.entity_id
_entity_poly.type
_entity_poly.pdbx_seq_one_letter_code
_entity_poly.pdbx_strand_id
1 'polypeptide(L)' 'MTTHVSSIAELSTLVGSHLGYSNYQIVTQEQVNLFAESTGDHQWIHVDPERAKTGPFGQTIAHGYLTLS' A
#
# COMPACT_ATOMS: atom_id res chain seq x y z
N MET A 1 4.13 10.55 -18.31
CA MET A 1 3.97 12.01 -18.53
C MET A 1 3.85 12.63 -17.16
N THR A 2 4.73 13.58 -16.83
CA THR A 2 4.78 14.19 -15.49
C THR A 2 3.91 15.44 -15.48
N THR A 3 2.99 15.56 -14.52
CA THR A 3 2.23 16.78 -14.28
C THR A 3 3.09 17.74 -13.47
N HIS A 4 3.44 18.89 -14.04
CA HIS A 4 4.17 19.94 -13.35
C HIS A 4 3.19 20.96 -12.79
N VAL A 5 3.30 21.26 -11.48
CA VAL A 5 2.46 22.24 -10.79
C VAL A 5 3.38 23.24 -10.11
N SER A 6 3.27 24.52 -10.49
CA SER A 6 4.21 25.58 -10.12
C SER A 6 3.73 26.41 -8.93
N SER A 7 2.48 26.25 -8.50
CA SER A 7 1.93 26.92 -7.31
C SER A 7 0.73 26.18 -6.71
N ILE A 8 0.41 26.49 -5.44
CA ILE A 8 -0.79 25.97 -4.77
C ILE A 8 -2.08 26.41 -5.49
N ALA A 9 -2.11 27.63 -6.02
CA ALA A 9 -3.26 28.14 -6.77
C ALA A 9 -3.52 27.31 -8.04
N GLU A 10 -2.45 26.92 -8.75
CA GLU A 10 -2.53 26.10 -9.96
C GLU A 10 -3.09 24.70 -9.66
N LEU A 11 -2.78 24.11 -8.49
CA LEU A 11 -3.30 22.78 -8.11
C LEU A 11 -4.84 22.72 -8.11
N SER A 12 -5.50 23.80 -7.67
CA SER A 12 -6.97 23.87 -7.62
C SER A 12 -7.63 23.76 -8.99
N THR A 13 -6.91 24.14 -10.06
CA THR A 13 -7.40 24.05 -11.44
C THR A 13 -7.44 22.61 -11.97
N LEU A 14 -6.78 21.67 -11.28
CA LEU A 14 -6.68 20.27 -11.64
C LEU A 14 -7.76 19.38 -11.02
N VAL A 15 -8.73 19.95 -10.28
CA VAL A 15 -9.83 19.17 -9.69
C VAL A 15 -10.60 18.40 -10.76
N GLY A 16 -10.77 17.09 -10.54
CA GLY A 16 -11.43 16.19 -11.48
C GLY A 16 -10.53 15.68 -12.62
N SER A 17 -9.29 16.18 -12.75
CA SER A 17 -8.32 15.65 -13.71
C SER A 17 -7.60 14.41 -13.17
N HIS A 18 -7.27 13.48 -14.07
CA HIS A 18 -6.41 12.34 -13.75
C HIS A 18 -4.94 12.78 -13.81
N LEU A 19 -4.20 12.61 -12.70
CA LEU A 19 -2.82 13.08 -12.55
C LEU A 19 -1.75 12.08 -13.01
N GLY A 20 -2.18 10.90 -13.47
CA GLY A 20 -1.30 9.80 -13.87
C GLY A 20 -1.29 8.64 -12.88
N TYR A 21 -0.46 7.65 -13.20
CA TYR A 21 -0.21 6.48 -12.35
C TYR A 21 1.24 6.49 -11.88
N SER A 22 1.50 5.97 -10.69
CA SER A 22 2.87 5.62 -10.30
C SER A 22 3.39 4.45 -11.13
N ASN A 23 4.68 4.18 -11.02
CA ASN A 23 5.19 2.87 -11.42
C ASN A 23 4.59 1.78 -10.53
N TYR A 24 4.59 0.55 -11.04
CA TYR A 24 4.30 -0.63 -10.21
C TYR A 24 5.31 -0.72 -9.06
N GLN A 25 4.82 -1.07 -7.89
CA GLN A 25 5.63 -1.34 -6.72
C GLN A 25 5.41 -2.79 -6.28
N ILE A 26 6.49 -3.45 -5.87
CA ILE A 26 6.43 -4.78 -5.28
C ILE A 26 6.21 -4.59 -3.79
N VAL A 27 5.12 -5.16 -3.26
CA VAL A 27 4.88 -5.22 -1.82
C VAL A 27 5.61 -6.43 -1.27
N THR A 28 6.64 -6.20 -0.45
CA THR A 28 7.44 -7.28 0.13
C THR A 28 6.89 -7.72 1.48
N GLN A 29 7.17 -8.97 1.87
CA GLN A 29 6.82 -9.45 3.21
C GLN A 29 7.50 -8.63 4.32
N GLU A 30 8.69 -8.09 4.06
CA GLU A 30 9.39 -7.21 5.01
C GLU A 30 8.60 -5.93 5.27
N GLN A 31 8.04 -5.29 4.23
CA GLN A 31 7.19 -4.11 4.40
C GLN A 31 5.91 -4.44 5.19
N VAL A 32 5.29 -5.59 4.90
CA VAL A 32 4.12 -6.08 5.64
C VAL A 32 4.48 -6.28 7.12
N ASN A 33 5.61 -6.92 7.42
CA ASN A 33 6.05 -7.14 8.79
C ASN A 33 6.37 -5.82 9.50
N LEU A 34 7.08 -4.89 8.87
CA LEU A 34 7.37 -3.57 9.45
C LEU A 34 6.08 -2.78 9.73
N PHE A 35 5.07 -2.89 8.87
CA PHE A 35 3.77 -2.29 9.10
C PHE A 35 3.08 -2.90 10.33
N ALA A 36 3.14 -4.22 10.49
CA ALA A 36 2.64 -4.91 11.69
C ALA A 36 3.33 -4.40 12.97
N GLU A 37 4.67 -4.29 12.96
CA GLU A 37 5.44 -3.77 14.10
C GLU A 37 5.03 -2.33 14.45
N SER A 38 4.84 -1.47 13.44
CA SER A 38 4.49 -0.06 13.66
C SER A 38 3.06 0.17 14.15
N THR A 39 2.13 -0.73 13.81
CA THR A 39 0.70 -0.56 14.10
C THR A 39 0.18 -1.47 15.21
N GLY A 40 0.94 -2.51 15.55
CA GLY A 40 0.50 -3.56 16.46
C GLY A 40 -0.36 -4.65 15.81
N ASP A 41 -0.71 -4.52 14.51
CA ASP A 41 -1.51 -5.52 13.81
C ASP A 41 -0.66 -6.70 13.32
N HIS A 42 -0.49 -7.67 14.22
CA HIS A 42 0.19 -8.93 13.96
C HIS A 42 -0.78 -10.06 13.61
N GLN A 43 -1.94 -9.74 13.01
CA GLN A 43 -2.87 -10.79 12.60
C GLN A 43 -2.17 -11.76 11.64
N TRP A 44 -2.30 -13.06 11.91
CA TRP A 44 -1.52 -14.12 11.24
C TRP A 44 -1.63 -14.14 9.71
N ILE A 45 -2.74 -13.63 9.15
CA ILE A 45 -2.91 -13.51 7.70
C ILE A 45 -1.89 -12.55 7.05
N HIS A 46 -1.23 -11.71 7.84
CA HIS A 46 -0.22 -10.76 7.39
C HIS A 46 1.20 -11.26 7.65
N VAL A 47 1.45 -11.86 8.82
CA VAL A 47 2.82 -12.06 9.33
C VAL A 47 3.27 -13.52 9.49
N ASP A 48 2.37 -14.50 9.31
CA ASP A 48 2.67 -15.93 9.49
C ASP A 48 2.49 -16.71 8.18
N PRO A 49 3.56 -16.89 7.37
CA PRO A 49 3.51 -17.60 6.10
C PRO A 49 3.07 -19.06 6.22
N GLU A 50 3.48 -19.77 7.27
CA GLU A 50 3.15 -21.19 7.42
C GLU A 50 1.66 -21.37 7.71
N ARG A 51 1.12 -20.55 8.61
CA ARG A 51 -0.32 -20.58 8.89
C ARG A 51 -1.13 -20.08 7.69
N ALA A 52 -0.66 -19.03 7.00
CA ALA A 52 -1.33 -18.43 5.86
C ALA A 52 -1.52 -19.39 4.67
N LYS A 53 -0.59 -20.35 4.44
CA LYS A 53 -0.70 -21.38 3.39
C LYS A 53 -2.01 -22.17 3.43
N THR A 54 -2.51 -22.45 4.63
CA THR A 54 -3.75 -23.22 4.84
C THR A 54 -4.98 -22.32 5.04
N GLY A 55 -4.77 -21.01 5.04
CA GLY A 55 -5.82 -20.01 5.20
C GLY A 55 -6.59 -19.73 3.91
N PRO A 56 -7.62 -18.87 3.99
CA PRO A 56 -8.51 -18.57 2.85
C PRO A 56 -7.81 -17.88 1.67
N PHE A 57 -6.61 -17.32 1.88
CA PHE A 57 -5.84 -16.60 0.85
C PHE A 57 -4.68 -17.43 0.28
N GLY A 58 -4.33 -18.56 0.89
CA GLY A 58 -3.24 -19.44 0.46
C GLY A 58 -1.81 -18.90 0.63
N GLN A 59 -1.66 -17.66 1.08
CA GLN A 59 -0.41 -16.99 1.41
C GLN A 59 -0.69 -15.78 2.30
N THR A 60 0.36 -15.16 2.83
CA THR A 60 0.25 -13.87 3.51
C THR A 60 -0.25 -12.78 2.56
N ILE A 61 -1.03 -11.85 3.09
CA ILE A 61 -1.51 -10.68 2.37
C ILE A 61 -1.06 -9.41 3.08
N ALA A 62 -0.92 -8.31 2.35
CA ALA A 62 -0.65 -7.02 2.95
C ALA A 62 -1.81 -6.56 3.85
N HIS A 63 -1.51 -5.74 4.84
CA HIS A 63 -2.54 -5.00 5.59
C HIS A 63 -3.31 -4.10 4.63
N GLY A 64 -4.63 -4.02 4.79
CA GLY A 64 -5.45 -3.08 4.02
C GLY A 64 -4.97 -1.62 4.21
N TYR A 65 -4.59 -1.27 5.44
CA TYR A 65 -4.03 0.05 5.75
C TYR A 65 -2.64 0.30 5.17
N LEU A 66 -1.82 -0.73 4.95
CA LEU A 66 -0.54 -0.56 4.24
C LEU A 66 -0.76 -0.13 2.78
N THR A 67 -1.85 -0.58 2.14
CA THR A 67 -2.17 -0.16 0.76
C THR A 67 -2.67 1.29 0.70
N LEU A 68 -3.24 1.80 1.80
CA LEU A 68 -3.76 3.17 1.89
C LEU A 68 -2.70 4.20 2.29
N SER A 69 -1.67 3.78 3.03
CA SER A 69 -0.71 4.65 3.73
C SER A 69 0.35 5.27 2.83
#